data_AF-A0A940CW74-F1
#
_entry.id   AF-A0A940CW74-F1
#
_cell.length_a   1.000
_cell.length_b   1.000
_cell.length_c   1.000
_cell.angle_alpha   90.00
_cell.angle_beta   90.00
_cell.angle_gamma   90.00
#
_symmetry.space_group_name_H-M   'P 1'
#
loop_
_entity.id
_entity.type
_entity.pdbx_description
1 polymer ?
#
loop_
_entity_poly.entity_id
_entity_poly.type
_entity_poly.pdbx_seq_one_letter_code
_entity_poly.pdbx_strand_id
1 'polypeptide(L)' 'MKLLSNLFFISAVVSLAGSLIFFEIGMRAMRKKLEEKEKKSTKIALRLLIVSGILFGISGLLAFFV' A
#
# COMPACT_ATOMS: atom_id res chain seq x y z
N MET A 1 -3.82 -13.25 -20.10
CA MET A 1 -3.29 -12.06 -19.39
C MET A 1 -4.28 -11.39 -18.42
N LYS A 2 -5.61 -11.45 -18.65
CA LYS A 2 -6.63 -10.95 -17.69
C LYS A 2 -6.47 -11.49 -16.25
N LEU A 3 -6.15 -12.79 -16.13
CA LEU A 3 -5.89 -13.44 -14.85
C LEU A 3 -4.65 -12.88 -14.11
N LEU A 4 -3.56 -12.61 -14.85
CA LEU A 4 -2.37 -11.98 -14.26
C LEU A 4 -2.66 -10.53 -13.83
N SER A 5 -3.32 -9.74 -14.68
CA SER A 5 -3.71 -8.36 -14.35
C SER A 5 -4.56 -8.33 -13.06
N ASN A 6 -5.58 -9.19 -12.97
CA ASN A 6 -6.41 -9.29 -11.75
C ASN A 6 -5.60 -9.67 -10.50
N LEU A 7 -4.61 -10.56 -10.63
CA LEU A 7 -3.76 -10.95 -9.50
C LEU A 7 -2.94 -9.75 -8.99
N PHE A 8 -2.36 -8.95 -9.90
CA PHE A 8 -1.64 -7.73 -9.56
C PHE A 8 -2.58 -6.68 -8.95
N PHE A 9 -3.78 -6.53 -9.50
CA PHE A 9 -4.80 -5.63 -8.96
C PHE A 9 -5.18 -5.99 -7.52
N ILE A 10 -5.50 -7.25 -7.26
CA ILE A 10 -5.87 -7.72 -5.90
C ILE A 10 -4.70 -7.49 -4.93
N SER A 11 -3.48 -7.81 -5.36
CA SER A 11 -2.27 -7.61 -4.55
C SER A 11 -2.02 -6.12 -4.24
N ALA A 12 -2.34 -5.23 -5.20
CA ALA A 12 -2.29 -3.78 -4.99
C ALA A 12 -3.33 -3.36 -3.94
N VAL A 13 -4.59 -3.81 -4.06
CA VAL A 13 -5.66 -3.48 -3.11
C VAL A 13 -5.32 -3.94 -1.68
N VAL A 14 -4.81 -5.16 -1.52
CA VAL A 14 -4.39 -5.68 -0.21
C VAL A 14 -3.24 -4.86 0.37
N SER A 15 -2.26 -4.50 -0.46
CA SER A 15 -1.13 -3.65 -0.03
C SER A 15 -1.58 -2.24 0.34
N LEU A 16 -2.55 -1.67 -0.40
CA LEU A 16 -3.15 -0.37 -0.09
C LEU A 16 -3.90 -0.41 1.24
N ALA A 17 -4.73 -1.44 1.46
CA ALA A 17 -5.44 -1.63 2.72
C ALA A 17 -4.47 -1.73 3.89
N GLY A 18 -3.39 -2.52 3.74
CA GLY A 18 -2.31 -2.58 4.73
C GLY A 18 -1.67 -1.21 4.99
N SER A 19 -1.36 -0.46 3.94
CA SER A 19 -0.81 0.89 4.05
C SER A 19 -1.72 1.81 4.88
N LEU A 20 -3.02 1.83 4.60
CA LEU A 20 -4.00 2.64 5.32
C LEU A 20 -4.06 2.28 6.81
N ILE A 21 -4.01 0.99 7.15
CA ILE A 21 -3.97 0.53 8.55
C ILE A 21 -2.71 1.07 9.25
N PHE A 22 -1.54 0.98 8.62
CA PHE A 22 -0.30 1.50 9.20
C PHE A 22 -0.27 3.04 9.28
N PHE A 23 -0.90 3.75 8.35
CA PHE A 23 -1.08 5.21 8.46
C PHE A 23 -1.98 5.56 9.63
N GLU A 24 -3.11 4.88 9.82
CA GLU A 24 -4.00 5.08 10.98
C GLU A 24 -3.27 4.83 12.30
N ILE A 25 -2.44 3.78 12.39
CA ILE A 25 -1.59 3.51 13.56
C ILE A 25 -0.56 4.64 13.75
N GLY A 26 0.06 5.11 12.67
CA GLY A 26 1.02 6.23 12.71
C GLY A 26 0.38 7.52 13.21
N MET A 27 -0.80 7.88 12.69
CA MET A 27 -1.58 9.04 13.15
C MET A 27 -2.01 8.92 14.61
N ARG A 28 -2.39 7.72 15.07
CA ARG A 28 -2.67 7.47 16.50
C ARG A 28 -1.43 7.63 17.36
N ALA A 29 -0.26 7.20 16.89
CA ALA A 29 1.00 7.38 17.59
C ALA A 29 1.43 8.86 17.64
N MET A 30 1.21 9.62 16.55
CA MET A 30 1.42 11.07 16.49
C MET A 30 0.58 11.79 17.55
N ARG A 31 -0.72 11.47 17.64
CA ARG A 31 -1.63 12.04 18.66
C ARG A 31 -1.18 11.75 20.09
N LYS A 32 -0.48 10.62 20.31
CA LYS A 32 0.08 10.22 21.61
C LYS A 32 1.54 10.66 21.83
N LYS A 33 2.13 11.43 20.91
CA LYS A 33 3.54 11.87 20.93
C LYS A 33 4.54 10.71 21.05
N LEU A 34 4.22 9.56 20.47
CA LEU A 34 5.09 8.37 20.44
C LEU A 34 5.96 8.37 19.17
N GLU A 35 7.01 9.21 19.16
CA GLU A 35 7.81 9.49 17.96
C GLU A 35 8.39 8.24 17.27
N GLU A 36 8.95 7.30 18.03
CA GLU A 36 9.53 6.09 17.44
C GLU A 36 8.47 5.22 16.76
N LYS A 37 7.30 5.07 17.39
CA LYS A 37 6.20 4.27 16.87
C LYS A 37 5.56 4.93 15.66
N GLU A 38 5.44 6.25 15.69
CA GLU A 38 4.96 7.08 14.58
C GLU A 38 5.88 6.93 13.36
N LYS A 39 7.18 7.21 13.49
CA LYS A 39 8.17 7.05 12.41
C LYS A 39 8.18 5.64 11.83
N LYS A 40 8.16 4.60 12.69
CA LYS A 40 8.17 3.20 12.24
C LYS A 40 6.90 2.84 11.48
N SER A 41 5.73 3.19 12.01
CA SER A 41 4.45 2.88 11.38
C SER A 41 4.28 3.63 10.05
N THR A 42 4.57 4.93 10.03
CA THR A 42 4.50 5.75 8.82
C THR A 42 5.46 5.27 7.73
N LYS A 43 6.68 4.84 8.10
CA LYS A 43 7.63 4.25 7.14
C LYS A 43 7.13 2.94 6.52
N ILE A 44 6.49 2.07 7.31
CA ILE A 44 5.88 0.83 6.81
C ILE A 44 4.70 1.17 5.89
N ALA A 45 3.83 2.09 6.31
CA ALA A 45 2.69 2.55 5.53
C ALA A 45 3.13 3.07 4.16
N LEU A 46 4.16 3.91 4.12
CA LEU A 46 4.69 4.48 2.88
C LEU A 46 5.28 3.41 1.96
N ARG A 47 6.02 2.42 2.51
CA ARG A 47 6.52 1.29 1.72
C ARG A 47 5.40 0.49 1.08
N LEU A 48 4.36 0.16 1.85
CA LEU A 48 3.19 -0.56 1.34
C LEU A 48 2.43 0.26 0.29
N LEU A 49 2.35 1.59 0.46
CA LEU A 49 1.73 2.48 -0.53
C LEU A 49 2.50 2.45 -1.86
N ILE A 50 3.83 2.55 -1.81
CA ILE A 50 4.67 2.49 -3.00
C ILE A 50 4.51 1.14 -3.70
N VAL A 51 4.57 0.03 -2.95
CA VAL A 51 4.36 -1.32 -3.48
C VAL A 51 2.97 -1.43 -4.13
N SER A 52 1.92 -0.95 -3.46
CA SER A 52 0.58 -0.89 -4.03
C SER A 52 0.53 -0.11 -5.33
N GLY A 53 1.16 1.07 -5.39
CA GLY A 53 1.21 1.91 -6.59
C GLY A 53 1.88 1.20 -7.76
N ILE A 54 3.00 0.50 -7.51
CA ILE A 54 3.71 -0.28 -8.53
C ILE A 54 2.85 -1.44 -9.02
N LEU A 55 2.25 -2.22 -8.11
CA LEU A 55 1.39 -3.35 -8.47
C LEU A 55 0.16 -2.89 -9.27
N PHE A 56 -0.46 -1.78 -8.89
CA PHE A 56 -1.57 -1.19 -9.61
C PHE A 56 -1.14 -0.70 -11.00
N GLY A 57 0.01 -0.04 -11.11
CA GLY A 57 0.58 0.39 -12.39
C GLY A 57 0.85 -0.79 -13.33
N ILE A 58 1.48 -1.86 -12.83
CA ILE A 58 1.71 -3.10 -13.60
C ILE A 58 0.38 -3.72 -14.03
N SER A 59 -0.59 -3.78 -13.12
CA SER A 59 -1.93 -4.30 -13.44
C SER A 59 -2.58 -3.51 -14.57
N GLY A 60 -2.53 -2.17 -14.52
CA GLY A 60 -3.11 -1.29 -15.53
C GLY A 60 -2.40 -1.41 -16.88
N LEU A 61 -1.06 -1.47 -16.87
CA LEU A 61 -0.27 -1.71 -18.08
C LEU A 61 -0.64 -3.05 -18.72
N LEU A 62 -0.67 -4.13 -17.92
CA LEU A 62 -1.06 -5.45 -18.40
C LEU A 62 -2.51 -5.51 -18.89
N ALA A 63 -3.41 -4.68 -18.37
CA ALA A 63 -4.78 -4.60 -18.87
C ALA A 63 -4.86 -3.89 -20.23
N PHE A 64 -3.94 -2.98 -20.53
CA PHE A 64 -3.92 -2.22 -21.79
C PHE A 64 -3.44 -3.04 -22.99
N PHE A 65 -2.61 -4.07 -22.76
CA PHE A 65 -2.10 -4.96 -23.80
C PHE A 65 -2.99 -6.21 -24.04
N VAL A 66 -4.24 -6.23 -23.53
CA VAL A 66 -5.11 -7.43 -23.39
C VAL A 66 -6.54 -7.22 -23.86
#